data_AF-A0A7W1LPG3-F1
#
_entry.id   AF-A0A7W1LPG3-F1
#
_cell.length_a   1.000
_cell.length_b   1.000
_cell.length_c   1.000
_cell.angle_alpha   90.00
_cell.angle_beta   90.00
_cell.angle_gamma   90.00
#
_symmetry.space_group_name_H-M   'P 1'
#
loop_
_entity.id
_entity.type
_entity.pdbx_description
1 polymer ?
#
loop_
_entity_poly.entity_id
_entity_poly.type
_entity_poly.pdbx_seq_one_letter_code
_entity_poly.pdbx_strand_id
1 'polypeptide(L)'
;MSSPFHLKRAGVALAVGFACAAAPAAAQAASQVGLGTAGNFSVLAGSTVTNTGPTTMSSQLGLHPGTSVTGAPVASATHISDGPALQAKSDLVTGYNDAAG
;
A
#
# COMPACT_ATOMS: atom_id res chain seq x y z
N MET A 1 -3.69 54.73 69.73
CA MET A 1 -3.79 54.45 68.28
C MET A 1 -2.58 53.60 67.91
N SER A 2 -2.63 52.26 67.95
CA SER A 2 -2.98 51.38 66.80
C SER A 2 -2.38 51.91 65.49
N SER A 3 -1.37 51.27 64.88
CA SER A 3 -1.29 49.84 64.53
C SER A 3 0.14 49.39 64.13
N PRO A 4 0.48 48.09 64.27
CA PRO A 4 1.68 47.48 63.71
C PRO A 4 1.43 46.89 62.31
N PHE A 5 2.36 47.08 61.39
CA PHE A 5 2.50 46.28 60.16
C PHE A 5 3.77 45.44 60.28
N HIS A 6 3.68 44.14 60.01
CA HIS A 6 4.56 43.34 59.14
C HIS A 6 4.18 41.85 59.26
N LEU A 7 3.17 41.47 58.47
CA LEU A 7 2.75 40.09 58.29
C LEU A 7 3.73 39.40 57.31
N LYS A 8 4.64 38.58 57.83
CA LYS A 8 5.40 37.62 57.03
C LYS A 8 4.45 36.55 56.51
N ARG A 9 4.24 36.45 55.19
CA ARG A 9 3.63 35.27 54.56
C ARG A 9 4.61 34.71 53.53
N ALA A 10 5.14 33.54 53.89
CA ALA A 10 6.03 32.73 53.08
C ALA A 10 5.25 31.93 52.03
N GLY A 11 5.85 31.79 50.85
CA GLY A 11 5.78 30.59 50.01
C GLY A 11 4.47 30.30 49.29
N VAL A 12 4.24 30.93 48.15
CA VAL A 12 3.43 30.30 47.09
C VAL A 12 4.34 29.29 46.40
N ALA A 13 4.16 28.00 46.71
CA ALA A 13 4.79 26.92 45.97
C ALA A 13 4.14 26.85 44.57
N LEU A 14 4.88 27.25 43.54
CA LEU A 14 4.46 27.13 42.15
C LEU A 14 4.62 25.66 41.73
N ALA A 15 3.52 24.92 41.70
CA ALA A 15 3.47 23.61 41.08
C ALA A 15 3.55 23.76 39.55
N VAL A 16 4.70 23.43 38.95
CA VAL A 16 4.81 23.30 37.49
C VAL A 16 4.67 21.83 37.15
N GLY A 17 3.43 21.43 36.83
CA GLY A 17 3.13 20.11 36.30
C GLY A 17 3.83 19.89 34.96
N PHE A 18 4.53 18.77 34.83
CA PHE A 18 5.11 18.35 33.56
C PHE A 18 3.99 17.73 32.70
N ALA A 19 3.33 18.56 31.89
CA ALA A 19 2.38 18.07 30.89
C ALA A 19 3.18 17.43 29.74
N CYS A 20 3.23 16.09 29.73
CA CYS A 20 3.76 15.34 28.60
C CYS A 20 2.77 15.49 27.43
N ALA A 21 3.02 16.44 26.54
CA ALA A 21 2.26 16.56 25.30
C ALA A 21 2.66 15.41 24.37
N ALA A 22 1.89 14.33 24.38
CA ALA A 22 1.99 13.32 23.32
C ALA A 22 1.57 13.99 22.00
N ALA A 23 2.55 14.32 21.16
CA ALA A 23 2.25 14.68 19.78
C ALA A 23 1.55 13.48 19.13
N PRO A 24 0.45 13.67 18.38
CA PRO A 24 -0.11 12.57 17.61
C PRO A 24 0.98 12.10 16.65
N ALA A 25 1.34 10.82 16.72
CA ALA A 25 2.14 10.21 15.67
C ALA A 25 1.37 10.42 14.36
N ALA A 26 1.95 11.15 13.41
CA ALA A 26 1.37 11.27 12.09
C ALA A 26 1.30 9.86 11.51
N ALA A 27 0.08 9.32 11.37
CA ALA A 27 -0.13 8.13 10.60
C ALA A 27 0.25 8.46 9.16
N GLN A 28 1.40 7.98 8.70
CA GLN A 28 1.77 8.03 7.28
C GLN A 28 0.74 7.18 6.53
N ALA A 29 -0.19 7.82 5.85
CA ALA A 29 -1.09 7.11 4.95
C ALA A 29 -0.22 6.42 3.88
N ALA A 30 -0.28 5.09 3.79
CA ALA A 30 0.35 4.40 2.68
C ALA A 30 -0.30 4.88 1.37
N SER A 31 0.51 5.42 0.45
CA SER A 31 0.04 5.74 -0.89
C SER A 31 -0.30 4.45 -1.62
N GLN A 32 -1.44 4.44 -2.31
CA GLN A 32 -1.83 3.30 -3.12
C GLN A 32 -0.84 3.12 -4.28
N VAL A 33 -0.30 1.91 -4.42
CA VAL A 33 0.60 1.55 -5.52
C VAL A 33 -0.16 1.59 -6.86
N GLY A 34 0.37 2.35 -7.81
CA GLY A 34 -0.19 2.47 -9.14
C GLY A 34 0.13 1.24 -10.01
N LEU A 35 -0.83 0.31 -10.16
CA LEU A 35 -0.63 -0.89 -10.97
C LEU A 35 -0.77 -0.68 -12.49
N GLY A 36 -1.19 0.51 -12.92
CA GLY A 36 -1.40 0.81 -14.34
C GLY A 36 -2.29 -0.23 -15.03
N THR A 37 -1.89 -0.68 -16.21
CA THR A 37 -2.63 -1.70 -16.98
C THR A 37 -2.61 -3.09 -16.33
N ALA A 38 -1.66 -3.38 -15.42
CA ALA A 38 -1.62 -4.66 -14.72
C ALA A 38 -2.85 -4.88 -13.83
N GLY A 39 -3.51 -3.81 -13.38
CA GLY A 39 -4.75 -3.87 -12.60
C GLY A 39 -5.94 -4.48 -13.36
N ASN A 40 -5.85 -4.64 -14.69
CA ASN A 40 -6.91 -5.21 -15.52
C ASN A 40 -6.82 -6.74 -15.68
N PHE A 41 -5.79 -7.36 -15.09
CA PHE A 41 -5.49 -8.80 -15.23
C PHE A 41 -5.72 -9.52 -13.90
N SER A 42 -6.45 -10.64 -13.95
CA SER A 42 -6.56 -11.53 -12.78
C SER A 42 -5.28 -12.35 -12.59
N VAL A 43 -4.62 -12.71 -13.70
CA VAL A 43 -3.35 -13.43 -13.70
C VAL A 43 -2.42 -12.77 -14.71
N LEU A 44 -1.22 -12.41 -14.28
CA LEU A 44 -0.16 -11.89 -15.13
C LEU A 44 1.14 -12.65 -14.81
N ALA A 45 1.63 -13.44 -15.77
CA ALA A 45 2.74 -14.36 -15.59
C ALA A 45 3.94 -14.06 -16.50
N GLY A 46 5.11 -14.55 -16.11
CA GLY A 46 6.38 -14.39 -16.86
C GLY A 46 6.67 -15.52 -17.83
N SER A 47 6.68 -16.78 -17.35
CA SER A 47 7.20 -17.92 -18.13
C SER A 47 6.11 -18.90 -18.57
N THR A 48 5.27 -19.36 -17.64
CA THR A 48 4.23 -20.36 -17.89
C THR A 48 3.04 -20.11 -16.98
N VAL A 49 1.83 -20.37 -17.47
CA VAL A 49 0.62 -20.50 -16.63
C VAL A 49 0.17 -21.97 -16.62
N THR A 50 -0.08 -22.50 -15.42
CA THR A 50 -0.61 -23.85 -15.24
C THR A 50 -1.91 -23.78 -14.47
N ASN A 51 -2.99 -24.24 -15.10
CA ASN A 51 -4.29 -24.39 -14.46
C ASN A 51 -4.57 -25.89 -14.21
N THR A 52 -5.21 -26.21 -13.07
CA THR A 52 -5.69 -27.56 -12.77
C THR A 52 -7.15 -27.50 -12.41
N GLY A 53 -7.97 -28.33 -13.07
CA GLY A 53 -9.42 -28.31 -12.90
C GLY A 53 -10.10 -27.10 -13.56
N PRO A 54 -11.43 -26.98 -13.44
CA PRO A 54 -12.19 -25.88 -14.03
C PRO A 54 -11.98 -24.59 -13.22
N THR A 55 -11.28 -23.63 -13.82
CA THR A 55 -11.04 -22.29 -13.24
C THR A 55 -11.58 -21.22 -14.18
N THR A 56 -12.41 -20.34 -13.65
CA THR A 56 -12.92 -19.16 -14.34
C THR A 56 -12.43 -17.90 -13.63
N MET A 57 -11.83 -16.99 -14.39
CA MET A 57 -11.29 -15.73 -13.91
C MET A 57 -12.24 -14.58 -14.23
N SER A 58 -12.38 -13.63 -13.31
CA SER A 58 -13.25 -12.45 -13.49
C SER A 58 -12.70 -11.43 -14.49
N SER A 59 -11.39 -11.45 -14.76
CA SER A 59 -10.71 -10.51 -15.66
C SER A 59 -9.75 -11.26 -16.60
N GLN A 60 -8.77 -10.54 -17.13
CA GLN A 60 -7.91 -11.03 -18.21
C GLN A 60 -6.78 -11.93 -17.68
N LEU A 61 -6.28 -12.81 -18.55
CA LEU A 61 -5.06 -13.58 -18.34
C LEU A 61 -3.96 -13.01 -19.24
N GLY A 62 -2.79 -12.72 -18.66
CA GLY A 62 -1.61 -12.23 -19.36
C GLY A 62 -0.39 -13.12 -19.13
N LEU A 63 0.38 -13.37 -20.18
CA LEU A 63 1.65 -14.09 -20.11
C LEU A 63 2.66 -13.43 -21.05
N HIS A 64 3.77 -12.92 -20.50
CA HIS A 64 4.86 -12.37 -21.29
C HIS A 64 6.18 -12.41 -20.50
N PRO A 65 7.32 -12.81 -21.09
CA PRO A 65 7.53 -13.19 -22.51
C PRO A 65 7.23 -14.67 -22.83
N GLY A 66 6.73 -15.43 -21.86
CA GLY A 66 6.37 -16.83 -22.07
C GLY A 66 5.22 -17.02 -23.05
N THR A 67 5.05 -18.27 -23.50
CA THR A 67 4.01 -18.66 -24.47
C THR A 67 3.16 -19.84 -24.01
N SER A 68 3.53 -20.52 -22.92
CA SER A 68 2.86 -21.75 -22.49
C SER A 68 1.77 -21.49 -21.46
N VAL A 69 0.54 -21.87 -21.81
CA VAL A 69 -0.60 -21.96 -20.89
C VAL A 69 -1.16 -23.37 -20.94
N THR A 70 -1.28 -24.03 -19.80
CA THR A 70 -1.78 -25.42 -19.69
C THR A 70 -3.05 -25.48 -18.84
N GLY A 71 -3.90 -26.48 -19.09
CA GLY A 71 -5.11 -26.73 -18.30
C GLY A 71 -6.33 -25.85 -18.61
N ALA A 72 -6.34 -25.17 -19.76
CA ALA A 72 -7.49 -24.45 -20.34
C ALA A 72 -8.30 -23.59 -19.33
N PRO A 73 -7.67 -22.60 -18.66
CA PRO A 73 -8.41 -21.64 -17.84
C PRO A 73 -9.36 -20.80 -18.71
N VAL A 74 -10.47 -20.36 -18.12
CA VAL A 74 -11.41 -19.43 -18.75
C VAL A 74 -11.17 -18.03 -18.20
N ALA A 75 -10.94 -17.05 -19.07
CA ALA A 75 -10.75 -15.64 -18.73
C ALA A 75 -11.57 -14.77 -19.70
N SER A 76 -11.77 -13.49 -19.38
CA SER A 76 -12.48 -12.56 -20.27
C SER A 76 -11.71 -12.28 -21.57
N ALA A 77 -10.38 -12.26 -21.48
CA ALA A 77 -9.45 -12.24 -22.61
C ALA A 77 -8.14 -12.91 -22.20
N THR A 78 -7.44 -13.47 -23.18
CA THR A 78 -6.15 -14.15 -23.01
C THR A 78 -5.11 -13.48 -23.90
N HIS A 79 -4.08 -12.93 -23.25
CA HIS A 79 -3.00 -12.14 -23.85
C HIS A 79 -1.66 -12.87 -23.68
N ILE A 80 -1.15 -13.48 -24.75
CA ILE A 80 0.05 -14.31 -24.72
C ILE A 80 1.11 -13.72 -25.63
N SER A 81 2.24 -13.33 -25.06
CA SER A 81 3.37 -12.75 -25.79
C SER A 81 2.98 -11.58 -26.72
N ASP A 82 1.96 -10.80 -26.34
CA ASP A 82 1.44 -9.69 -27.13
C ASP A 82 1.60 -8.32 -26.44
N GLY A 83 1.15 -7.26 -27.11
CA GLY A 83 1.28 -5.88 -26.65
C GLY A 83 0.63 -5.62 -25.28
N PRO A 84 -0.64 -5.99 -25.04
CA PRO A 84 -1.29 -5.82 -23.75
C PRO A 84 -0.56 -6.53 -22.60
N ALA A 85 -0.12 -7.79 -22.79
CA ALA A 85 0.63 -8.50 -21.75
C ALA A 85 2.02 -7.89 -21.50
N LEU A 86 2.70 -7.41 -22.55
CA LEU A 86 3.97 -6.69 -22.44
C LEU A 86 3.80 -5.41 -21.62
N GLN A 87 2.82 -4.57 -21.97
CA GLN A 87 2.57 -3.31 -21.26
C GLN A 87 2.22 -3.56 -19.79
N ALA A 88 1.35 -4.53 -19.52
CA ALA A 88 0.99 -4.90 -18.16
C ALA A 88 2.20 -5.39 -17.35
N LYS A 89 3.12 -6.15 -17.95
CA LYS A 89 4.37 -6.57 -17.28
C LYS A 89 5.29 -5.39 -16.99
N SER A 90 5.37 -4.41 -17.90
CA SER A 90 6.12 -3.17 -17.66
C SER A 90 5.53 -2.37 -16.50
N ASP A 91 4.22 -2.17 -16.50
CA ASP A 91 3.52 -1.44 -15.44
C ASP A 91 3.61 -2.16 -14.09
N LEU A 92 3.57 -3.50 -14.10
CA LEU A 92 3.78 -4.32 -12.90
C LEU A 92 5.16 -4.08 -12.29
N VAL A 93 6.21 -3.94 -13.11
CA VAL A 93 7.56 -3.64 -12.60
C VAL A 93 7.61 -2.24 -12.01
N THR A 94 7.00 -1.25 -12.67
CA THR A 94 6.88 0.11 -12.12
C THR A 94 6.17 0.10 -10.77
N GLY A 95 5.01 -0.56 -10.67
CA GLY A 95 4.27 -0.69 -9.42
C GLY A 95 5.04 -1.46 -8.35
N TYR A 96 5.78 -2.51 -8.72
CA TYR A 96 6.65 -3.23 -7.79
C TYR A 96 7.75 -2.33 -7.22
N ASN A 97 8.42 -1.55 -8.07
CA ASN A 97 9.47 -0.64 -7.64
C ASN A 97 8.92 0.50 -6.77
N ASP A 98 7.74 1.05 -7.11
CA ASP A 98 7.03 2.04 -6.29
C ASP A 98 6.67 1.49 -4.90
N ALA A 99 6.21 0.24 -4.85
CA ALA A 99 5.92 -0.45 -3.59
C ALA A 99 7.17 -0.74 -2.75
N ALA A 100 8.33 -0.91 -3.40
CA ALA A 100 9.59 -1.22 -2.73
C ALA A 100 10.22 0.00 -2.04
N GLY A 101 9.98 1.22 -2.55
CA GLY A 101 10.47 2.49 -1.99
C GLY A 101 11.82 2.93 -2.50
#